data_AF-A0A8C2GU42-F1
#
_entry.id   AF-A0A8C2GU42-F1
#
_cell.length_a   1.000
_cell.length_b   1.000
_cell.length_c   1.000
_cell.angle_alpha   90.00
_cell.angle_beta   90.00
_cell.angle_gamma   90.00
#
_symmetry.space_group_name_H-M   'P 1'
#
loop_
_entity.id
_entity.type
_entity.pdbx_description
1 polymer ?
#
loop_
_entity_poly.entity_id
_entity_poly.type
_entity_poly.pdbx_seq_one_letter_code
_entity_poly.pdbx_strand_id
1 'polypeptide(L)'
;MASTEKISYNTSEDTVLMTLNFCKCFNMKVGQQLDHYKYNNSENDFHLQIAKEAYVDHTQFDKKATHYDHSSKADNPKWSMVDVQFERMTNCFIPLTELKKYHLQHKAKSGRLKDLALFTRARLSVQPLTAG
;
A
#
# COMPACT_ATOMS: atom_id res chain seq x y z
N MET A 1 7.84 -12.78 -6.33
CA MET A 1 6.58 -12.87 -7.11
C MET A 1 5.89 -11.52 -7.06
N ALA A 2 5.29 -11.09 -8.17
CA ALA A 2 4.79 -9.75 -8.40
C ALA A 2 3.67 -9.38 -7.40
N SER A 3 3.88 -8.31 -6.63
CA SER A 3 2.80 -7.70 -5.85
C SER A 3 1.98 -6.86 -6.80
N THR A 4 0.86 -7.41 -7.28
CA THR A 4 -0.11 -6.63 -8.04
C THR A 4 -1.00 -5.94 -7.01
N GLU A 5 -0.63 -4.72 -6.66
CA GLU A 5 -1.50 -3.84 -5.90
C GLU A 5 -2.69 -3.47 -6.76
N LYS A 6 -3.90 -3.76 -6.28
CA LYS A 6 -5.11 -3.21 -6.86
C LYS A 6 -5.97 -2.64 -5.76
N ILE A 7 -6.18 -1.34 -5.89
CA ILE A 7 -7.17 -0.59 -5.13
C ILE A 7 -8.50 -0.80 -5.82
N SER A 8 -9.41 -1.50 -5.15
CA SER A 8 -10.83 -1.50 -5.51
C SER A 8 -11.50 -0.32 -4.82
N TYR A 9 -12.38 0.39 -5.52
CA TYR A 9 -13.11 1.54 -4.99
C TYR A 9 -14.57 1.16 -4.81
N ASN A 10 -15.16 1.46 -3.65
CA ASN A 10 -16.60 1.55 -3.49
C ASN A 10 -16.95 3.00 -3.14
N THR A 11 -17.64 3.70 -4.04
CA THR A 11 -17.87 5.15 -3.96
C THR A 11 -19.23 5.52 -3.38
N SER A 12 -19.91 4.61 -2.65
CA SER A 12 -21.29 4.85 -2.22
C SER A 12 -21.45 5.56 -0.87
N GLU A 13 -20.40 5.72 -0.08
CA GLU A 13 -20.41 6.45 1.19
C GLU A 13 -19.04 7.15 1.34
N ASP A 14 -18.91 8.15 2.20
CA ASP A 14 -17.70 8.98 2.44
C ASP A 14 -16.44 8.19 2.88
N THR A 15 -16.45 6.88 2.70
CA THR A 15 -15.37 5.94 2.93
C THR A 15 -15.01 5.31 1.58
N VAL A 16 -13.97 5.83 0.92
CA VAL A 16 -13.32 5.08 -0.16
C VAL A 16 -12.61 3.89 0.49
N LEU A 17 -13.33 2.78 0.66
CA LEU A 17 -12.80 1.52 1.15
C LEU A 17 -11.86 0.97 0.06
N MET A 18 -10.58 1.28 0.18
CA MET A 18 -9.55 0.68 -0.67
C MET A 18 -9.07 -0.61 -0.01
N THR A 19 -9.20 -1.69 -0.74
CA THR A 19 -8.69 -2.99 -0.33
C THR A 19 -7.24 -3.14 -0.81
N LEU A 20 -6.29 -3.35 0.11
CA LEU A 20 -4.89 -3.60 -0.23
C LEU A 20 -4.54 -5.08 -0.03
N ASN A 21 -4.29 -5.79 -1.13
CA ASN A 21 -3.94 -7.21 -1.08
C ASN A 21 -2.45 -7.40 -0.90
N PHE A 22 -2.06 -8.22 0.08
CA PHE A 22 -0.65 -8.54 0.30
C PHE A 22 -0.46 -9.97 0.83
N CYS A 23 0.68 -10.55 0.45
CA CYS A 23 1.06 -11.93 0.75
C CYS A 23 1.66 -12.11 2.17
N LYS A 24 1.88 -11.01 2.91
CA LYS A 24 2.52 -11.01 4.23
C LYS A 24 1.70 -10.22 5.21
N CYS A 25 1.42 -10.78 6.39
CA CYS A 25 0.78 -10.06 7.50
C CYS A 25 1.62 -8.84 7.90
N PHE A 26 1.33 -7.68 7.32
CA PHE A 26 1.74 -6.41 7.90
C PHE A 26 0.87 -6.21 9.14
N ASN A 27 1.50 -5.95 10.29
CA ASN A 27 0.80 -5.63 11.53
C ASN A 27 0.28 -4.18 11.49
N MET A 28 -0.54 -3.89 10.49
CA MET A 28 -1.22 -2.60 10.34
C MET A 28 -2.30 -2.48 11.42
N LYS A 29 -2.34 -1.33 12.08
CA LYS A 29 -3.30 -1.04 13.14
C LYS A 29 -4.33 -0.01 12.68
N VAL A 30 -5.57 -0.14 13.15
CA VAL A 30 -6.61 0.87 12.90
C VAL A 30 -6.09 2.25 13.33
N GLY A 31 -6.33 3.25 12.48
CA GLY A 31 -5.82 4.61 12.66
C GLY A 31 -4.37 4.83 12.21
N GLN A 32 -3.65 3.78 11.80
CA GLN A 32 -2.32 3.95 11.19
C GLN A 32 -2.45 4.66 9.84
N GLN A 33 -1.61 5.66 9.60
CA GLN A 33 -1.59 6.42 8.35
C GLN A 33 -0.85 5.66 7.24
N LEU A 34 -1.34 5.85 6.02
CA LEU A 34 -0.82 5.32 4.77
C LEU A 34 -0.71 6.45 3.76
N ASP A 35 0.47 6.60 3.17
CA ASP A 35 0.67 7.50 2.04
C ASP A 35 0.49 6.70 0.75
N HIS A 36 -0.48 7.10 -0.08
CA HIS A 36 -0.68 6.46 -1.37
C HIS A 36 0.26 7.06 -2.41
N TYR A 37 1.11 6.22 -3.00
CA TYR A 37 2.01 6.62 -4.08
C TYR A 37 1.59 5.96 -5.39
N LYS A 38 1.07 6.74 -6.34
CA LYS A 38 0.60 6.20 -7.62
C LYS A 38 1.73 6.15 -8.65
N TYR A 39 1.96 4.98 -9.25
CA TYR A 39 2.93 4.78 -10.33
C TYR A 39 2.55 5.48 -11.65
N ASN A 40 1.28 5.88 -11.83
CA ASN A 40 0.76 6.52 -13.04
C ASN A 40 0.35 7.98 -12.77
N ASN A 41 1.35 8.86 -12.74
CA ASN A 41 1.33 10.28 -13.15
C ASN A 41 0.04 11.08 -12.89
N SER A 42 -0.59 10.90 -11.72
CA SER A 42 -1.66 11.78 -11.26
C SER A 42 -1.06 12.97 -10.53
N GLU A 43 -1.59 14.16 -10.77
CA GLU A 43 -1.12 15.40 -10.15
C GLU A 43 -1.44 15.51 -8.65
N ASN A 44 -2.03 14.47 -8.07
CA ASN A 44 -2.49 14.42 -6.69
C ASN A 44 -2.10 13.10 -6.03
N ASP A 45 -1.59 13.19 -4.80
CA ASP A 45 -1.45 12.08 -3.85
C ASP A 45 -2.50 12.20 -2.73
N PHE A 46 -2.73 11.12 -2.00
CA PHE A 46 -3.74 11.05 -0.93
C PHE A 46 -3.13 10.47 0.34
N HIS A 47 -3.60 10.97 1.48
CA HIS A 47 -3.43 10.31 2.77
C HIS A 47 -4.65 9.44 3.05
N LEU A 48 -4.37 8.21 3.46
CA LEU A 48 -5.35 7.21 3.84
C LEU A 48 -5.06 6.78 5.29
N GLN A 49 -6.08 6.26 5.97
CA GLN A 49 -5.94 5.65 7.28
C GLN A 49 -6.48 4.22 7.27
N ILE A 50 -5.90 3.32 8.07
CA ILE A 50 -6.45 1.98 8.25
C ILE A 50 -7.79 2.07 8.98
N ALA A 51 -8.86 1.65 8.32
CA ALA A 51 -10.19 1.52 8.91
C ALA A 51 -10.41 0.13 9.52
N LYS A 52 -9.76 -0.90 8.97
CA LYS A 52 -9.84 -2.28 9.47
C LYS A 52 -8.51 -3.00 9.35
N GLU A 53 -8.10 -3.67 10.43
CA GLU A 53 -6.89 -4.51 10.44
C GLU A 53 -7.00 -5.68 9.45
N ALA A 54 -5.86 -6.30 9.16
CA ALA A 54 -5.76 -7.36 8.16
C ALA A 54 -6.72 -8.52 8.41
N TYR A 55 -7.43 -8.92 7.36
CA TYR A 55 -8.33 -10.06 7.34
C TYR A 55 -8.18 -10.85 6.04
N VAL A 56 -8.73 -12.05 5.98
CA VAL A 56 -8.61 -12.94 4.81
C VAL A 56 -9.26 -12.30 3.59
N ASP A 57 -8.52 -12.22 2.48
CA ASP A 57 -9.07 -11.77 1.20
C ASP A 57 -9.99 -12.85 0.62
N HIS A 58 -11.30 -12.67 0.70
CA HIS A 58 -12.25 -13.66 0.20
C HIS A 58 -12.19 -13.81 -1.34
N THR A 59 -11.71 -12.81 -2.08
CA THR A 59 -11.62 -12.84 -3.55
C THR A 59 -10.58 -13.85 -4.04
N GLN A 60 -9.60 -14.21 -3.20
CA GLN A 60 -8.58 -15.20 -3.53
C GLN A 60 -9.16 -16.60 -3.81
N PHE A 61 -10.39 -16.88 -3.38
CA PHE A 61 -11.09 -18.16 -3.58
C PHE A 61 -12.12 -18.14 -4.71
N ASP A 62 -12.48 -16.97 -5.22
CA ASP A 62 -13.48 -16.85 -6.29
C ASP A 62 -12.83 -16.97 -7.67
N LYS A 63 -13.13 -18.05 -8.40
CA LYS A 63 -12.62 -18.29 -9.76
C LYS A 63 -12.98 -17.21 -10.78
N LYS A 64 -14.01 -16.41 -10.51
CA LYS A 64 -14.41 -15.29 -11.37
C LYS A 64 -13.67 -14.00 -11.00
N ALA A 65 -13.10 -13.91 -9.81
CA ALA A 65 -12.33 -12.75 -9.40
C ALA A 65 -11.03 -12.67 -10.21
N THR A 66 -10.63 -11.45 -10.56
CA THR A 66 -9.38 -11.20 -11.29
C THR A 66 -8.14 -11.69 -10.53
N HIS A 67 -8.24 -11.84 -9.21
CA HIS A 67 -7.14 -12.23 -8.31
C HIS A 67 -7.34 -13.61 -7.67
N TYR A 68 -8.11 -14.48 -8.31
CA TYR A 68 -8.21 -15.87 -7.91
C TYR A 68 -6.83 -16.52 -7.78
N ASP A 69 -6.55 -17.13 -6.63
CA ASP A 69 -5.36 -17.94 -6.40
C ASP A 69 -5.75 -19.38 -6.15
N HIS A 70 -5.64 -20.21 -7.18
CA HIS A 70 -5.95 -21.65 -7.12
C HIS A 70 -5.12 -22.41 -6.09
N SER A 71 -4.00 -21.84 -5.64
CA SER A 71 -3.07 -22.46 -4.70
C SER A 71 -3.29 -21.99 -3.26
N SER A 72 -4.18 -21.02 -3.05
CA SER A 72 -4.62 -20.60 -1.72
C SER A 72 -5.76 -21.50 -1.23
N LYS A 73 -5.71 -21.88 0.04
CA LYS A 73 -6.69 -22.77 0.65
C LYS A 73 -7.36 -22.08 1.84
N ALA A 74 -8.61 -22.44 2.12
CA ALA A 74 -9.38 -21.80 3.19
C ALA A 74 -8.84 -22.08 4.60
N ASP A 75 -8.17 -23.23 4.79
CA ASP A 75 -7.50 -23.60 6.04
C ASP A 75 -6.19 -22.83 6.29
N ASN A 76 -5.54 -22.35 5.23
CA ASN A 76 -4.33 -21.55 5.30
C ASN A 76 -4.29 -20.50 4.16
N PRO A 77 -5.08 -19.41 4.27
CA PRO A 77 -5.17 -18.39 3.24
C PRO A 77 -3.83 -17.68 3.05
N LYS A 78 -3.43 -17.50 1.79
CA LYS A 78 -2.17 -16.81 1.43
C LYS A 78 -2.29 -15.30 1.46
N TRP A 79 -3.47 -14.79 1.14
CA TRP A 79 -3.70 -13.36 0.91
C TRP A 79 -4.53 -12.78 2.04
N SER A 80 -4.07 -11.63 2.53
CA SER A 80 -4.81 -10.79 3.44
C SER A 80 -5.07 -9.44 2.79
N MET A 81 -6.12 -8.79 3.27
CA MET A 81 -6.48 -7.43 2.90
C MET A 81 -6.85 -6.59 4.11
N VAL A 82 -6.75 -5.28 3.96
CA VAL A 82 -7.19 -4.27 4.93
C VAL A 82 -8.24 -3.38 4.31
N ASP A 83 -9.04 -2.75 5.15
CA ASP A 83 -9.87 -1.63 4.70
C ASP A 83 -9.17 -0.33 5.09
N VAL A 84 -9.12 0.61 4.16
CA VAL A 84 -8.61 1.95 4.41
C VAL A 84 -9.71 2.98 4.17
N GLN A 85 -9.59 4.13 4.81
CA GLN A 85 -10.46 5.27 4.62
C GLN A 85 -9.64 6.43 4.06
N PHE A 86 -10.22 7.14 3.10
CA PHE A 86 -9.66 8.39 2.61
C PHE A 86 -9.67 9.45 3.72
N GLU A 87 -8.52 10.07 3.98
CA GLU A 87 -8.41 11.15 4.95
C GLU A 87 -8.41 12.51 4.24
N ARG A 88 -7.43 12.75 3.36
CA ARG A 88 -7.28 14.01 2.62
C ARG A 88 -6.38 13.89 1.41
N MET A 89 -6.46 14.89 0.54
CA MET A 89 -5.47 15.13 -0.53
C MET A 89 -4.16 15.66 0.08
N THR A 90 -3.03 15.39 -0.58
CA THR A 90 -1.79 16.13 -0.32
C THR A 90 -1.88 17.53 -0.94
N ASN A 91 -1.29 18.52 -0.27
CA ASN A 91 -1.22 19.89 -0.81
C ASN A 91 -0.16 20.02 -1.92
N CYS A 92 0.72 19.02 -2.03
CA CYS A 92 1.84 19.00 -2.96
C CYS A 92 2.12 17.56 -3.37
N PHE A 93 2.16 17.32 -4.67
CA PHE A 93 2.65 16.08 -5.25
C PHE A 93 4.19 16.06 -5.22
N ILE A 94 4.79 14.97 -4.74
CA ILE A 94 6.25 14.80 -4.73
C ILE A 94 6.64 13.79 -5.82
N PRO A 95 7.24 14.24 -6.94
CA PRO A 95 7.66 13.35 -8.01
C PRO A 95 8.67 12.30 -7.54
N LEU A 96 8.66 11.11 -8.17
CA LEU A 96 9.59 10.02 -7.82
C LEU A 96 11.04 10.46 -7.96
N THR A 97 11.32 11.29 -8.97
CA THR A 97 12.64 11.86 -9.25
C THR A 97 13.14 12.73 -8.10
N GLU A 98 12.26 13.52 -7.50
CA GLU A 98 12.57 14.36 -6.35
C GLU A 98 12.80 13.51 -5.10
N LEU A 99 11.90 12.57 -4.81
CA LEU A 99 12.05 11.65 -3.67
C LEU A 99 13.35 10.82 -3.77
N LYS A 100 13.72 10.40 -5.00
CA LYS A 100 14.98 9.70 -5.27
C LYS A 100 16.20 10.57 -5.00
N LYS A 101 16.14 11.87 -5.35
CA LYS A 101 17.20 12.83 -5.06
C LYS A 101 17.44 12.94 -3.54
N TYR A 102 16.37 13.09 -2.76
CA TYR A 102 16.47 13.13 -1.29
C TYR A 102 17.01 11.82 -0.71
N HIS A 103 16.55 10.67 -1.21
CA HIS A 103 17.08 9.37 -0.81
C HIS A 103 18.60 9.28 -1.02
N LEU A 104 19.11 9.65 -2.20
CA LEU A 104 20.54 9.61 -2.49
C LEU A 104 21.35 10.57 -1.60
N GLN A 105 20.83 11.77 -1.34
CA GLN A 105 21.45 12.73 -0.42
C GLN A 105 21.51 12.18 1.02
N HIS A 106 20.41 11.60 1.50
CA HIS A 106 20.33 11.01 2.83
C HIS A 106 21.22 9.76 2.93
N LYS A 107 21.35 8.99 1.86
CA LYS A 107 22.26 7.84 1.81
C LYS A 107 23.73 8.24 2.02
N ALA A 108 24.16 9.35 1.42
CA ALA A 108 25.52 9.86 1.60
C ALA A 108 25.76 10.41 3.02
N LYS A 109 24.74 10.99 3.65
CA LYS A 109 24.83 11.66 4.97
C LYS A 109 24.28 10.83 6.14
N SER A 110 23.97 9.55 5.91
CA SER A 110 23.25 8.71 6.88
C SER A 110 21.96 9.32 7.45
N GLY A 111 21.23 10.08 6.62
CA GLY A 111 19.96 10.73 6.96
C GLY A 111 18.75 9.80 6.96
N ARG A 112 17.58 10.33 7.35
CA ARG A 112 16.34 9.57 7.62
C ARG A 112 15.76 8.77 6.44
N LEU A 113 16.11 9.14 5.20
CA LEU A 113 15.57 8.52 3.97
C LEU A 113 16.56 7.55 3.32
N LYS A 114 17.71 7.28 3.97
CA LYS A 114 18.77 6.44 3.41
C LYS A 114 18.34 5.02 3.09
N ASP A 115 17.37 4.49 3.84
CA ASP A 115 16.90 3.09 3.75
C ASP A 115 15.47 2.98 3.19
N LEU A 116 14.97 4.03 2.54
CA LEU A 116 13.60 4.06 2.01
C LEU A 116 13.34 2.85 1.09
N ALA A 117 12.40 1.98 1.50
CA ALA A 117 12.08 0.74 0.80
C ALA A 117 11.72 0.95 -0.67
N LEU A 118 11.17 2.13 -1.00
CA LEU A 118 10.80 2.55 -2.35
C LEU A 118 11.96 2.45 -3.34
N PHE A 119 13.20 2.68 -2.89
CA PHE A 119 14.40 2.64 -3.73
C PHE A 119 15.32 1.46 -3.44
N THR A 120 15.11 0.75 -2.32
CA THR A 120 15.97 -0.38 -1.92
C THR A 120 15.33 -1.75 -2.18
N ARG A 121 14.00 -1.83 -2.30
CA ARG A 121 13.26 -3.07 -2.53
C ARG A 121 12.42 -2.98 -3.80
N ALA A 122 12.98 -3.48 -4.90
CA ALA A 122 12.27 -3.53 -6.16
C ALA A 122 10.97 -4.36 -6.02
N ARG A 123 9.85 -3.80 -6.52
CA ARG A 123 8.54 -4.47 -6.66
C ARG A 123 7.82 -4.79 -5.33
N LEU A 124 8.23 -4.15 -4.23
CA LEU A 124 7.43 -4.17 -3.00
C LEU A 124 6.43 -3.02 -3.07
N SER A 125 5.16 -3.35 -3.00
CA SER A 125 4.09 -2.39 -3.23
C SER A 125 3.67 -1.76 -1.87
N VAL A 126 3.46 -2.60 -0.85
CA VAL A 126 3.21 -2.17 0.53
C VAL A 126 4.54 -2.10 1.29
N GLN A 127 4.88 -0.92 1.80
CA GLN A 127 6.18 -0.65 2.39
C GLN A 127 6.05 -0.04 3.78
N PRO A 128 6.75 -0.56 4.80
CA PRO A 128 6.80 0.09 6.10
C PRO A 128 7.65 1.36 6.02
N LEU A 129 7.17 2.44 6.62
CA LEU A 129 7.95 3.64 6.89
C LEU A 129 8.36 3.63 8.36
N THR A 130 9.62 4.00 8.64
CA THR A 130 10.08 4.19 10.01
C THR A 130 9.71 5.58 10.48
N ALA A 131 8.99 5.69 11.60
CA ALA A 131 8.99 6.94 12.35
C ALA A 131 10.44 7.25 12.75
N GLY A 132 10.82 8.52 12.72
CA GLY A 132 12.16 8.93 13.10
C GLY A 132 12.18 10.27 13.80
#